data_AF-A0A212K694-F1
#
_entry.id   AF-A0A212K694-F1
#
_cell.length_a   1.000
_cell.length_b   1.000
_cell.length_c   1.000
_cell.angle_alpha   90.00
_cell.angle_beta   90.00
_cell.angle_gamma   90.00
#
_symmetry.space_group_name_H-M   'P 1'
#
loop_
_entity.id
_entity.type
_entity.pdbx_description
1 polymer ?
#
loop_
_entity_poly.entity_id
_entity_poly.type
_entity_poly.pdbx_seq_one_letter_code
_entity_poly.pdbx_strand_id
1 'polypeptide(L)'
;MKIHRYSAEQKDFLRANVVGADFEDLTMRFNQAFGVSLRRSQIMSACYRMGLGNGKDAGFKPGSEAGKPYRFPPGHVPFNKGLKGIGGWGPTQFKKGHRPSNCCPVGTEKQDRDGYTKVKIAEPNKWKYKHILVWESANGPVPMDMRFFLQIKTRKTALLAISPSSREVNFYI
;
A
#
# COMPACT_ATOMS: atom_id res chain seq x y z
N MET A 1 -1.45 37.11 -13.47
CA MET A 1 -1.94 37.41 -12.11
C MET A 1 -0.93 38.34 -11.43
N LYS A 2 -1.34 39.50 -10.90
CA LYS A 2 -0.41 40.45 -10.25
C LYS A 2 -0.02 39.91 -8.87
N ILE A 3 1.28 39.71 -8.65
CA ILE A 3 1.80 39.23 -7.36
C ILE A 3 1.87 40.41 -6.39
N HIS A 4 1.22 40.31 -5.24
CA HIS A 4 1.33 41.29 -4.16
C HIS A 4 2.72 41.19 -3.52
N ARG A 5 3.48 42.29 -3.54
CA ARG A 5 4.78 42.37 -2.87
C ARG A 5 4.60 42.94 -1.48
N TYR A 6 4.91 42.14 -0.46
CA TYR A 6 4.76 42.52 0.93
C TYR A 6 5.90 43.44 1.37
N SER A 7 5.57 44.62 1.90
CA SER A 7 6.53 45.55 2.53
C SER A 7 7.08 44.98 3.86
N ALA A 8 8.12 45.61 4.42
CA ALA A 8 8.65 45.22 5.73
C ALA A 8 7.56 45.32 6.82
N GLU A 9 6.87 46.45 6.88
CA GLU A 9 5.76 46.70 7.80
C GLU A 9 4.63 45.68 7.69
N GLN A 10 4.24 45.29 6.47
CA GLN A 10 3.23 44.26 6.24
C GLN A 10 3.66 42.88 6.76
N LYS A 11 4.96 42.56 6.63
CA LYS A 11 5.50 41.29 7.18
C LYS A 11 5.51 41.32 8.70
N ASP A 12 5.86 42.46 9.31
CA ASP A 12 5.87 42.62 10.76
C ASP A 12 4.46 42.54 11.36
N PHE A 13 3.48 43.13 10.69
CA PHE A 13 2.07 42.96 11.07
C PHE A 13 1.66 41.49 11.08
N LEU A 14 2.02 40.73 10.04
CA LEU A 14 1.70 39.29 9.96
C LEU A 14 2.39 38.50 11.08
N ARG A 15 3.66 38.78 11.39
CA ARG A 15 4.38 38.13 12.50
C ARG A 15 3.71 38.37 13.85
N ALA A 16 3.26 39.60 14.11
CA ALA A 16 2.62 39.97 15.37
C ALA A 16 1.20 39.37 15.54
N ASN A 17 0.48 39.14 14.44
CA ASN A 17 -0.95 38.80 14.48
C ASN A 17 -1.29 37.36 14.06
N VAL A 18 -0.33 36.57 13.59
CA VAL A 18 -0.60 35.21 13.08
C VAL A 18 -0.93 34.20 14.18
N VAL A 19 -0.32 34.31 15.34
CA VAL A 19 -0.46 33.33 16.44
C VAL A 19 -1.87 33.37 17.00
N GLY A 20 -2.57 32.24 17.01
CA GLY A 20 -3.93 32.10 17.53
C GLY A 20 -5.04 32.66 16.64
N ALA A 21 -4.72 33.40 15.58
CA ALA A 21 -5.71 33.97 14.67
C ALA A 21 -6.27 32.92 13.69
N ASP A 22 -7.55 33.05 13.34
CA ASP A 22 -8.04 32.42 12.11
C ASP A 22 -7.51 33.17 10.88
N PHE A 23 -7.20 32.46 9.80
CA PHE A 23 -6.70 33.13 8.59
C PHE A 23 -7.76 34.01 7.93
N GLU A 24 -9.05 33.77 8.16
CA GLU A 24 -10.13 34.67 7.75
C GLU A 24 -10.02 36.01 8.49
N ASP A 25 -9.95 35.96 9.83
CA ASP A 25 -9.82 37.15 10.68
C ASP A 25 -8.52 37.91 10.40
N LEU A 26 -7.40 37.20 10.25
CA LEU A 26 -6.11 37.80 9.93
C LEU A 26 -6.16 38.56 8.60
N THR A 27 -6.85 37.99 7.60
CA THR A 27 -6.98 38.61 6.28
C THR A 27 -7.85 39.85 6.33
N MET A 28 -8.97 39.80 7.06
CA MET A 28 -9.84 40.94 7.27
C MET A 28 -9.09 42.10 7.95
N ARG A 29 -8.37 41.82 9.05
CA ARG A 29 -7.57 42.84 9.76
C ARG A 29 -6.45 43.39 8.89
N PHE A 30 -5.77 42.55 8.12
CA PHE A 30 -4.71 42.97 7.19
C PHE A 30 -5.24 43.89 6.10
N ASN A 31 -6.37 43.52 5.48
CA ASN A 31 -7.02 44.30 4.45
C ASN A 31 -7.49 45.66 4.99
N GLN A 32 -8.04 45.70 6.21
CA GLN A 32 -8.45 46.93 6.88
C GLN A 32 -7.26 47.82 7.24
N ALA A 33 -6.16 47.26 7.75
CA ALA A 33 -4.99 48.03 8.19
C ALA A 33 -4.23 48.68 7.02
N PHE A 34 -4.13 48.00 5.87
CA PHE A 34 -3.33 48.46 4.73
C PHE A 34 -4.15 48.92 3.53
N GLY A 35 -5.49 48.94 3.63
CA GLY A 35 -6.38 49.36 2.54
C GLY A 35 -6.27 48.48 1.30
N VAL A 36 -5.98 47.18 1.49
CA VAL A 36 -5.82 46.21 0.40
C VAL A 36 -6.98 45.23 0.36
N SER A 37 -7.16 44.55 -0.78
CA SER A 37 -8.20 43.53 -0.95
C SER A 37 -7.56 42.20 -1.35
N LEU A 38 -6.84 41.59 -0.40
CA LEU A 38 -6.21 40.28 -0.58
C LEU A 38 -7.17 39.18 -0.16
N ARG A 39 -7.11 38.05 -0.88
CA ARG A 39 -7.83 36.82 -0.54
C ARG A 39 -7.14 36.11 0.62
N ARG A 40 -7.92 35.36 1.41
CA ARG A 40 -7.42 34.49 2.48
C ARG A 40 -6.22 33.63 2.07
N SER A 41 -6.29 33.03 0.89
CA SER A 41 -5.21 32.18 0.37
C SER A 41 -3.89 32.93 0.13
N GLN A 42 -3.95 34.23 -0.21
CA GLN A 42 -2.75 35.04 -0.46
C GLN A 42 -2.02 35.36 0.85
N ILE A 43 -2.77 35.69 1.91
CA ILE A 43 -2.24 35.94 3.26
C ILE A 43 -1.71 34.64 3.88
N MET A 44 -2.49 33.56 3.81
CA MET A 44 -2.09 32.23 4.27
C MET A 44 -0.79 31.77 3.61
N SER A 45 -0.70 31.90 2.28
CA SER A 45 0.52 31.54 1.54
C SER A 45 1.71 32.44 1.90
N ALA A 46 1.48 33.72 2.20
CA ALA A 46 2.54 34.61 2.65
C ALA A 46 3.07 34.22 4.03
N CYS A 47 2.18 33.89 4.96
CA CYS A 47 2.55 33.39 6.28
C CYS A 47 3.39 32.10 6.17
N TYR A 48 2.94 31.13 5.36
CA TYR A 48 3.68 29.87 5.16
C TYR A 48 5.06 30.07 4.52
N ARG A 49 5.20 30.95 3.52
CA ARG A 49 6.52 31.28 2.95
C ARG A 49 7.46 31.94 3.96
N MET A 50 6.93 32.55 5.01
CA MET A 50 7.70 33.15 6.11
C MET A 50 7.87 32.20 7.31
N GLY A 51 7.42 30.94 7.20
CA GLY A 51 7.47 29.98 8.31
C GLY A 51 6.50 30.29 9.46
N LEU A 52 5.50 31.14 9.22
CA LEU A 52 4.53 31.56 10.22
C LEU A 52 3.33 30.61 10.23
N GLY A 53 3.25 29.78 11.27
CA GLY A 53 2.04 29.01 11.60
C GLY A 53 1.15 29.79 12.56
N ASN A 54 -0.16 29.63 12.44
CA ASN A 54 -1.11 30.23 13.40
C ASN A 54 -1.17 29.47 14.74
N GLY A 55 -0.46 28.35 14.87
CA GLY A 55 -0.41 27.56 16.10
C GLY A 55 -1.74 26.92 16.51
N LYS A 56 -2.78 27.01 15.66
CA LYS A 56 -4.05 26.34 15.93
C LYS A 56 -3.89 24.86 15.66
N ASP A 57 -4.07 24.06 16.71
CA ASP A 57 -4.16 22.61 16.58
C ASP A 57 -5.42 22.25 15.79
N ALA A 58 -5.22 21.84 14.53
CA ALA A 58 -6.26 21.29 13.65
C ALA A 58 -6.47 19.78 13.86
N GLY A 59 -5.76 19.19 14.82
CA GLY A 59 -5.93 17.80 15.22
C GLY A 59 -7.32 17.51 15.77
N PHE A 60 -7.72 16.25 15.68
CA PHE A 60 -8.95 15.77 16.30
C PHE A 60 -8.84 15.91 17.81
N LYS A 61 -9.72 16.70 18.42
CA LYS A 61 -9.82 16.82 19.88
C LYS A 61 -10.68 15.68 20.42
N PRO A 62 -10.16 14.83 21.33
CA PRO A 62 -10.96 13.83 22.02
C PRO A 62 -12.17 14.49 22.69
N GLY A 63 -13.37 13.95 22.46
CA GLY A 63 -14.63 14.54 22.95
C GLY A 63 -15.30 15.56 22.02
N SER A 64 -14.67 15.94 20.90
CA SER A 64 -15.29 16.84 19.92
C SER A 64 -16.58 16.27 19.32
N GLU A 65 -17.58 17.14 19.14
CA GLU A 65 -18.89 16.76 18.59
C GLU A 65 -18.99 16.85 17.07
N ALA A 66 -18.02 17.52 16.43
CA ALA A 66 -18.01 17.82 14.99
C ALA A 66 -18.13 16.58 14.08
N GLY A 67 -17.79 15.39 14.59
CA GLY A 67 -17.92 14.12 13.87
C GLY A 67 -19.03 13.20 14.38
N LYS A 68 -19.76 13.54 15.46
CA LYS A 68 -20.78 12.66 16.06
C LYS A 68 -21.98 12.40 15.11
N PRO A 69 -22.53 13.39 14.38
CA PRO A 69 -23.67 13.17 13.49
C PRO A 69 -23.38 12.26 12.30
N TYR A 70 -22.10 12.16 11.90
CA TYR A 70 -21.65 11.39 10.75
C TYR A 70 -21.17 9.97 11.10
N ARG A 71 -21.25 9.60 12.38
CA ARG A 71 -20.87 8.27 12.87
C ARG A 71 -22.12 7.48 13.22
N PHE A 72 -22.02 6.16 13.12
CA PHE A 72 -23.09 5.29 13.62
C PHE A 72 -23.25 5.48 15.13
N PRO A 73 -24.47 5.73 15.62
CA PRO A 73 -24.71 5.90 17.04
C PRO A 73 -24.43 4.58 17.80
N PRO A 74 -24.08 4.65 19.09
CA PRO A 74 -23.98 3.45 19.92
C PRO A 74 -25.28 2.64 19.85
N GLY A 75 -25.16 1.33 19.61
CA GLY A 75 -26.33 0.45 19.43
C GLY A 75 -26.92 0.42 18.02
N HIS A 76 -26.33 1.13 17.05
CA HIS A 76 -26.74 1.05 15.65
C HIS A 76 -26.69 -0.40 15.14
N VAL A 77 -27.83 -0.92 14.69
CA VAL A 77 -27.95 -2.23 14.06
C VAL A 77 -27.86 -2.04 12.55
N PRO A 78 -26.80 -2.55 11.88
CA PRO A 78 -26.71 -2.53 10.43
C PRO A 78 -27.90 -3.27 9.79
N PHE A 79 -28.38 -2.80 8.65
CA PHE A 79 -29.51 -3.38 7.93
C PHE A 79 -29.32 -4.86 7.54
N ASN A 80 -28.07 -5.34 7.52
CA ASN A 80 -27.70 -6.71 7.16
C ASN A 80 -27.41 -7.60 8.38
N LYS A 81 -27.58 -7.11 9.63
CA LYS A 81 -27.29 -7.90 10.82
C LYS A 81 -28.18 -9.15 10.86
N GLY A 82 -27.54 -10.32 10.93
CA GLY A 82 -28.22 -11.62 11.00
C GLY A 82 -28.69 -12.16 9.64
N LEU A 83 -28.49 -11.42 8.56
CA LEU A 83 -28.94 -11.82 7.23
C LEU A 83 -27.76 -12.32 6.40
N LYS A 84 -27.88 -13.54 5.86
CA LYS A 84 -26.86 -14.14 4.98
C LYS A 84 -27.21 -13.86 3.52
N GLY A 85 -26.23 -13.44 2.72
CA GLY A 85 -26.40 -13.24 1.28
C GLY A 85 -27.07 -11.92 0.87
N ILE A 86 -27.11 -10.91 1.75
CA ILE A 86 -27.63 -9.60 1.38
C ILE A 86 -26.59 -8.79 0.63
N GLY A 87 -27.02 -8.32 -0.55
CA GLY A 87 -26.21 -7.68 -1.57
C GLY A 87 -26.51 -8.43 -2.85
N GLY A 88 -27.27 -7.82 -3.76
CA GLY A 88 -27.83 -8.38 -5.01
C GLY A 88 -26.82 -8.95 -6.03
N TRP A 89 -25.66 -9.35 -5.54
CA TRP A 89 -24.57 -10.07 -6.17
C TRP A 89 -24.86 -11.56 -6.38
N GLY A 90 -26.10 -12.03 -6.17
CA GLY A 90 -26.49 -13.41 -6.53
C GLY A 90 -26.00 -13.86 -7.91
N PRO A 91 -26.09 -13.02 -8.97
CA PRO A 91 -25.53 -13.34 -10.29
C PRO A 91 -24.00 -13.39 -10.36
N THR A 92 -23.30 -12.69 -9.47
CA THR A 92 -21.82 -12.59 -9.44
C THR A 92 -21.17 -13.49 -8.39
N GLN A 93 -21.96 -14.22 -7.60
CA GLN A 93 -21.45 -15.21 -6.65
C GLN A 93 -20.87 -16.42 -7.39
N PHE A 94 -19.70 -16.87 -6.94
CA PHE A 94 -19.11 -18.11 -7.43
C PHE A 94 -20.02 -19.29 -7.07
N LYS A 95 -20.46 -20.03 -8.09
CA LYS A 95 -21.23 -21.26 -7.91
C LYS A 95 -20.36 -22.33 -7.24
N LYS A 96 -20.99 -23.24 -6.49
CA LYS A 96 -20.29 -24.40 -5.92
C LYS A 96 -19.57 -25.17 -7.02
N GLY A 97 -18.27 -25.40 -6.87
CA GLY A 97 -17.44 -26.06 -7.88
C GLY A 97 -16.85 -25.13 -8.95
N HIS A 98 -17.08 -23.82 -8.88
CA HIS A 98 -16.46 -22.87 -9.79
C HIS A 98 -14.93 -22.90 -9.68
N ARG A 99 -14.26 -23.28 -10.77
CA ARG A 99 -12.80 -23.26 -10.89
C ARG A 99 -12.37 -22.01 -11.66
N PRO A 100 -11.44 -21.20 -11.15
CA PRO A 100 -10.86 -20.09 -11.91
C PRO A 100 -10.26 -20.56 -13.24
N SER A 101 -10.34 -19.72 -14.28
CA SER A 101 -9.82 -20.03 -15.63
C SER A 101 -8.31 -20.30 -15.66
N ASN A 102 -7.56 -19.79 -14.68
CA ASN A 102 -6.12 -20.00 -14.54
C ASN A 102 -5.75 -21.30 -13.78
N CYS A 103 -6.73 -22.14 -13.44
CA CYS A 103 -6.48 -23.42 -12.76
C CYS A 103 -5.84 -24.42 -13.74
N CYS A 104 -4.56 -24.73 -13.53
CA CYS A 104 -3.87 -25.78 -14.29
C CYS A 104 -4.19 -27.18 -13.74
N PRO A 105 -4.27 -28.24 -14.58
CA PRO A 105 -4.35 -29.61 -14.10
C PRO A 105 -3.04 -30.05 -13.40
N VAL A 106 -3.14 -31.04 -12.50
CA VAL A 106 -1.97 -31.71 -11.91
C VAL A 106 -1.10 -32.29 -13.05
N GLY A 107 0.22 -32.13 -12.94
CA GLY A 107 1.20 -32.47 -13.97
C GLY A 107 1.61 -31.31 -14.87
N THR A 108 0.91 -30.17 -14.83
CA THR A 108 1.28 -29.00 -15.64
C THR A 108 2.65 -28.45 -15.22
N GLU A 109 3.54 -28.23 -16.19
CA GLU A 109 4.80 -27.52 -16.01
C GLU A 109 4.63 -26.02 -16.30
N LYS A 110 5.19 -25.15 -15.46
CA LYS A 110 5.20 -23.69 -15.66
C LYS A 110 6.56 -23.12 -15.28
N GLN A 111 7.07 -22.19 -16.07
CA GLN A 111 8.26 -21.41 -15.71
C GLN A 111 7.87 -20.27 -14.76
N ASP A 112 8.68 -20.09 -13.72
CA ASP A 112 8.55 -18.99 -12.77
C ASP A 112 9.25 -17.72 -13.28
N ARG A 113 9.07 -16.59 -12.57
CA ARG A 113 9.70 -15.32 -12.94
C ARG A 113 11.23 -15.41 -13.02
N ASP A 114 11.82 -16.24 -12.17
CA ASP A 114 13.27 -16.45 -12.08
C ASP A 114 13.79 -17.52 -13.06
N GLY A 115 12.93 -18.05 -13.94
CA GLY A 115 13.29 -19.05 -14.96
C GLY A 115 13.22 -20.50 -14.50
N TYR A 116 12.84 -20.77 -13.25
CA TYR A 116 12.70 -22.13 -12.72
C TYR A 116 11.40 -22.81 -13.18
N THR A 117 11.49 -24.06 -13.65
CA THR A 117 10.31 -24.86 -13.97
C THR A 117 9.72 -25.50 -12.71
N LYS A 118 8.43 -25.25 -12.45
CA LYS A 118 7.63 -25.89 -11.41
C LYS A 118 6.55 -26.79 -12.02
N VAL A 119 6.27 -27.89 -11.34
CA VAL A 119 5.26 -28.89 -11.71
C VAL A 119 4.15 -28.89 -10.66
N LYS A 120 2.89 -28.84 -11.09
CA LYS A 120 1.75 -28.97 -10.19
C LYS A 120 1.60 -30.43 -9.75
N ILE A 121 1.64 -30.70 -8.46
CA ILE A 121 1.61 -32.09 -7.92
C ILE A 121 0.25 -32.44 -7.33
N ALA A 122 -0.50 -31.45 -6.85
CA ALA A 122 -1.82 -31.68 -6.27
C ALA A 122 -2.70 -30.43 -6.32
N GLU A 123 -4.01 -30.65 -6.21
CA GLU A 123 -5.00 -29.59 -6.05
C GLU A 123 -5.03 -29.05 -4.60
N PRO A 124 -5.49 -27.80 -4.39
CA PRO A 124 -5.84 -26.80 -5.42
C PRO A 124 -4.62 -26.09 -6.02
N ASN A 125 -3.53 -25.91 -5.26
CA ASN A 125 -2.38 -25.11 -5.70
C ASN A 125 -1.04 -25.60 -5.12
N LYS A 126 -0.80 -26.92 -5.13
CA LYS A 126 0.48 -27.51 -4.68
C LYS A 126 1.43 -27.67 -5.86
N TRP A 127 2.53 -26.92 -5.85
CA TRP A 127 3.59 -26.96 -6.86
C TRP A 127 4.93 -27.30 -6.20
N LYS A 128 5.78 -28.09 -6.85
CA LYS A 128 7.21 -28.18 -6.51
C LYS A 128 8.06 -27.88 -7.75
N TYR A 129 9.29 -27.46 -7.52
CA TYR A 129 10.25 -27.28 -8.60
C TYR A 129 10.70 -28.63 -9.18
N LYS A 130 10.90 -28.67 -10.50
CA LYS A 130 11.30 -29.88 -11.23
C LYS A 130 12.61 -30.47 -10.73
N HIS A 131 13.60 -29.63 -10.39
CA HIS A 131 14.89 -30.08 -9.86
C HIS A 131 14.76 -30.78 -8.49
N ILE A 132 13.83 -30.32 -7.64
CA ILE A 132 13.55 -30.99 -6.36
C ILE A 132 12.94 -32.37 -6.62
N LEU A 133 12.01 -32.48 -7.58
CA LEU A 133 11.41 -33.77 -7.95
C LEU A 133 12.44 -34.77 -8.51
N VAL A 134 13.36 -34.29 -9.34
CA VAL A 134 14.46 -35.12 -9.88
C VAL A 134 15.36 -35.62 -8.75
N TRP A 135 15.69 -34.75 -7.79
CA TRP A 135 16.47 -35.17 -6.62
C TRP A 135 15.71 -36.15 -5.74
N GLU A 136 14.42 -35.90 -5.48
CA GLU A 136 13.59 -36.76 -4.63
C GLU A 136 13.50 -38.18 -5.21
N SER A 137 13.41 -38.29 -6.54
CA SER A 137 13.40 -39.57 -7.25
C SER A 137 14.70 -40.37 -7.12
N ALA A 138 15.84 -39.70 -6.92
CA ALA A 138 17.15 -40.35 -6.89
C ALA A 138 17.70 -40.55 -5.47
N ASN A 139 17.33 -39.68 -4.50
CA ASN A 139 17.97 -39.61 -3.19
C ASN A 139 16.99 -39.71 -2.00
N GLY A 140 15.68 -39.76 -2.25
CA GLY A 140 14.67 -39.81 -1.17
C GLY A 140 14.11 -38.44 -0.79
N PRO A 141 13.54 -38.22 0.40
CA PRO A 141 12.94 -36.94 0.80
C PRO A 141 13.99 -35.89 1.22
N VAL A 142 13.73 -34.62 0.90
CA VAL A 142 14.68 -33.52 1.14
C VAL A 142 14.90 -33.32 2.64
N PRO A 143 16.15 -33.37 3.14
CA PRO A 143 16.44 -33.05 4.53
C PRO A 143 16.03 -31.62 4.87
N MET A 144 15.47 -31.43 6.07
CA MET A 144 14.88 -30.16 6.51
C MET A 144 15.89 -28.99 6.57
N ASP A 145 17.17 -29.30 6.70
CA ASP A 145 18.28 -28.34 6.81
C ASP A 145 19.00 -28.07 5.48
N MET A 146 18.53 -28.67 4.38
CA MET A 146 19.17 -28.59 3.07
C MET A 146 18.49 -27.57 2.17
N ARG A 147 19.29 -26.72 1.50
CA ARG A 147 18.79 -25.75 0.51
C ARG A 147 19.28 -26.13 -0.89
N PHE A 148 18.37 -26.11 -1.85
CA PHE A 148 18.69 -26.33 -3.26
C PHE A 148 18.67 -25.00 -4.00
N PHE A 149 19.76 -24.74 -4.72
CA PHE A 149 19.85 -23.64 -5.66
C PHE A 149 20.08 -24.23 -7.03
N LEU A 150 19.24 -23.87 -8.00
CA LEU A 150 19.48 -24.23 -9.39
C LEU A 150 20.26 -23.08 -10.04
N GLN A 151 21.53 -23.30 -10.35
CA GLN A 151 22.33 -22.31 -11.07
C GLN A 151 22.06 -22.40 -12.58
N ILE A 152 21.24 -21.49 -13.10
CA ILE A 152 21.00 -21.38 -14.55
C ILE A 152 22.18 -20.66 -15.21
N LYS A 153 23.23 -21.39 -15.60
CA LYS A 153 24.24 -20.90 -16.56
C LYS A 153 23.67 -21.05 -17.97
N THR A 154 23.14 -19.96 -18.53
CA THR A 154 22.83 -19.75 -19.96
C THR A 154 22.80 -20.99 -20.88
N ARG A 155 21.59 -21.40 -21.28
CA ARG A 155 21.15 -22.18 -22.48
C ARG A 155 21.96 -23.36 -23.06
N LYS A 156 23.16 -23.77 -22.62
CA LYS A 156 23.95 -24.74 -23.42
C LYS A 156 24.74 -25.86 -22.74
N THR A 157 24.67 -26.08 -21.43
CA THR A 157 25.48 -27.17 -20.85
C THR A 157 24.85 -27.76 -19.59
N ALA A 158 24.38 -28.99 -19.71
CA ALA A 158 23.98 -29.87 -18.62
C ALA A 158 25.16 -30.78 -18.25
N LEU A 159 25.73 -30.59 -17.06
CA LEU A 159 26.56 -31.59 -16.38
C LEU A 159 26.26 -31.52 -14.89
N LEU A 160 25.71 -32.60 -14.33
CA LEU A 160 25.52 -32.76 -12.88
C LEU A 160 26.89 -32.75 -12.18
N ALA A 161 27.16 -31.71 -11.41
CA ALA A 161 28.31 -31.68 -10.48
C ALA A 161 27.78 -31.48 -9.06
N ILE A 162 27.87 -32.53 -8.25
CA ILE A 162 27.59 -32.49 -6.80
C ILE A 162 28.91 -32.14 -6.11
N SER A 163 28.98 -30.95 -5.50
CA SER A 163 30.09 -30.54 -4.64
C SER A 163 29.86 -31.06 -3.22
N PRO A 164 30.75 -31.88 -2.64
CA PRO A 164 30.62 -32.34 -1.26
C PRO A 164 31.31 -31.34 -0.32
N SER A 165 30.66 -30.20 -0.07
CA SER A 165 30.96 -29.37 1.11
C SER A 165 29.87 -28.31 1.28
N SER A 166 29.33 -28.25 2.50
CA SER A 166 28.45 -27.20 3.04
C SER A 166 27.11 -26.95 2.33
N ARG A 167 26.06 -27.66 2.79
CA ARG A 167 24.62 -27.27 2.79
C ARG A 167 23.96 -26.86 1.46
N GLU A 168 24.66 -26.93 0.34
CA GLU A 168 24.21 -26.49 -0.97
C GLU A 168 24.40 -27.62 -1.99
N VAL A 169 23.33 -27.98 -2.69
CA VAL A 169 23.42 -28.88 -3.85
C VAL A 169 22.93 -28.13 -5.08
N ASN A 170 23.82 -28.04 -6.06
CA ASN A 170 23.59 -27.42 -7.35
C ASN A 170 23.14 -28.50 -8.34
N PHE A 171 21.96 -28.32 -8.93
CA PHE A 171 21.54 -29.12 -10.08
C PHE A 171 21.79 -28.35 -11.37
N TYR A 172 22.19 -29.07 -12.41
CA TYR A 172 22.29 -28.58 -13.77
C TYR A 172 21.35 -29.44 -14.62
N ILE A 173 20.29 -28.83 -15.16
CA ILE A 173 19.38 -29.42 -16.14
C ILE A 173 19.40 -28.51 -17.37
#